data_AF-H6R498-F1
#
_entry.id   AF-H6R498-F1
#
_cell.length_a   1.000
_cell.length_b   1.000
_cell.length_c   1.000
_cell.angle_alpha   90.00
_cell.angle_beta   90.00
_cell.angle_gamma   90.00
#
_symmetry.space_group_name_H-M   'P 1'
#
loop_
_entity.id
_entity.type
_entity.pdbx_description
1 polymer ?
#
loop_
_entity_poly.entity_id
_entity_poly.type
_entity_poly.pdbx_seq_one_letter_code
_entity_poly.pdbx_strand_id
1 'polypeptide(L)' 'MVSYLRGRMLTIEQAVAALQAAELVVDMDELAARVGLTSLEMFGLAVVEAPWDAVSVFDE' A
#
# COMPACT_ATOMS: atom_id res chain seq x y z
N MET A 1 -10.62 10.77 -21.07
CA MET A 1 -9.66 11.70 -20.43
C MET A 1 -10.28 12.11 -19.10
N VAL A 2 -9.81 11.54 -17.98
CA VAL A 2 -10.39 11.81 -16.65
C VAL A 2 -9.34 12.55 -15.85
N SER A 3 -9.53 13.86 -15.70
CA SER A 3 -8.61 14.77 -15.00
C SER A 3 -9.13 15.02 -13.59
N TYR A 4 -8.38 14.62 -12.57
CA TYR A 4 -8.68 14.94 -11.16
C TYR A 4 -7.59 15.79 -10.49
N LEU A 5 -6.56 16.21 -11.23
CA LEU A 5 -5.47 17.05 -10.71
C LEU A 5 -5.26 18.28 -11.61
N ARG A 6 -5.39 19.47 -11.01
CA ARG A 6 -5.31 20.78 -11.67
C ARG A 6 -3.96 20.92 -12.40
N GLY A 7 -3.97 20.89 -13.74
CA GLY A 7 -2.84 21.27 -14.58
C GLY A 7 -1.88 20.14 -15.02
N ARG A 8 -2.09 18.88 -14.61
CA ARG A 8 -1.36 17.73 -15.18
C ARG A 8 -2.37 16.74 -15.72
N MET A 9 -2.46 16.63 -17.05
CA MET A 9 -3.18 15.50 -17.65
C MET A 9 -2.53 14.23 -17.15
N LEU A 10 -3.28 13.45 -16.38
CA LEU A 10 -2.86 12.13 -15.96
C LEU A 10 -2.78 11.26 -17.21
N THR A 11 -1.63 10.63 -17.48
CA THR A 11 -1.52 9.69 -18.59
C THR A 11 -2.40 8.48 -18.32
N ILE A 12 -2.75 7.72 -19.36
CA ILE A 12 -3.50 6.46 -19.19
C ILE A 12 -2.75 5.53 -18.24
N GLU A 13 -1.43 5.44 -18.36
CA GLU A 13 -0.58 4.63 -17.48
C GLU A 13 -0.69 5.05 -16.01
N GLN A 14 -0.66 6.35 -15.73
CA GLN A 14 -0.83 6.86 -14.37
C GLN A 14 -2.24 6.61 -13.83
N ALA A 15 -3.27 6.66 -14.68
CA ALA A 15 -4.64 6.33 -14.28
C ALA A 15 -4.77 4.85 -13.90
N VAL A 16 -4.16 3.97 -14.70
CA VAL A 16 -4.10 2.53 -14.43
C VAL A 16 -3.34 2.26 -13.14
N ALA A 17 -2.17 2.88 -12.96
CA ALA A 17 -1.39 2.74 -11.74
C ALA A 17 -2.15 3.20 -10.49
N ALA A 18 -2.90 4.31 -10.58
CA ALA A 18 -3.72 4.80 -9.48
C ALA A 18 -4.88 3.83 -9.15
N LEU A 19 -5.50 3.21 -10.16
CA LEU A 19 -6.55 2.22 -9.96
C LEU A 19 -6.00 0.97 -9.25
N GLN A 20 -4.87 0.45 -9.75
CA GLN A 20 -4.19 -0.71 -9.15
C GLN A 20 -3.75 -0.44 -7.72
N ALA A 21 -3.24 0.76 -7.44
CA ALA A 21 -2.89 1.16 -6.08
C ALA A 21 -4.11 1.21 -5.17
N ALA A 22 -5.27 1.68 -5.66
CA ALA A 22 -6.51 1.69 -4.89
C ALA A 22 -6.99 0.27 -4.58
N GLU A 23 -6.93 -0.66 -5.54
CA GLU A 23 -7.28 -2.07 -5.34
C GLU A 23 -6.39 -2.72 -4.28
N LEU A 24 -5.06 -2.50 -4.35
CA LEU A 24 -4.12 -3.00 -3.34
C LEU A 24 -4.41 -2.47 -1.93
N VAL A 25 -4.84 -1.21 -1.81
CA VAL A 25 -5.21 -0.63 -0.51
C VAL A 25 -6.46 -1.29 0.06
N VAL A 26 -7.44 -1.65 -0.78
CA VAL A 26 -8.64 -2.39 -0.33
C VAL A 26 -8.25 -3.76 0.20
N ASP A 27 -7.42 -4.51 -0.53
CA ASP A 27 -6.94 -5.83 -0.10
C ASP A 27 -6.15 -5.74 1.21
N MET A 28 -5.31 -4.70 1.34
CA MET A 28 -4.54 -4.44 2.56
C MET A 28 -5.45 -4.10 3.75
N ASP A 29 -6.57 -3.40 3.53
CA ASP A 29 -7.51 -3.06 4.60
C ASP A 29 -8.19 -4.32 5.18
N GLU A 30 -8.57 -5.25 4.31
CA GLU A 30 -9.13 -6.53 4.74
C GLU A 30 -8.13 -7.36 5.56
N LEU A 31 -6.84 -7.30 5.23
CA LEU A 31 -5.78 -7.97 5.97
C LEU A 31 -5.47 -7.25 7.30
N ALA A 32 -5.41 -5.92 7.29
CA ALA A 32 -5.16 -5.10 8.47
C ALA A 32 -6.27 -5.28 9.53
N ALA A 33 -7.52 -5.34 9.08
CA ALA A 33 -8.66 -5.60 9.96
C ALA A 33 -8.54 -6.93 10.74
N ARG A 34 -7.90 -7.96 10.17
CA ARG A 34 -7.71 -9.27 10.84
C ARG A 34 -6.76 -9.20 12.03
N VAL A 35 -5.88 -8.20 12.07
CA VAL A 35 -4.92 -7.97 13.16
C VAL A 35 -5.27 -6.73 13.99
N GLY A 36 -6.44 -6.13 13.77
CA GLY A 36 -6.91 -4.95 14.49
C GLY A 36 -6.16 -3.67 14.13
N LEU A 37 -5.53 -3.61 12.96
CA LEU A 37 -4.82 -2.45 12.44
C LEU A 37 -5.61 -1.78 11.31
N THR A 38 -5.34 -0.51 11.09
CA THR A 38 -5.71 0.18 9.84
C THR A 38 -4.70 -0.13 8.73
N SER A 39 -5.13 0.01 7.48
CA SER A 39 -4.25 -0.02 6.30
C SER A 39 -2.97 0.81 6.47
N LEU A 40 -3.09 2.02 7.04
CA LEU A 40 -1.95 2.94 7.22
C LEU A 40 -0.97 2.45 8.30
N GLU A 41 -1.48 1.92 9.41
CA GLU A 41 -0.65 1.35 10.48
C GLU A 41 0.07 0.10 10.00
N MET A 42 -0.60 -0.77 9.24
CA MET A 42 0.01 -1.95 8.63
C MET A 42 1.11 -1.56 7.65
N PHE A 43 0.88 -0.53 6.81
CA PHE A 43 1.92 0.00 5.93
C PHE A 43 3.11 0.57 6.71
N GLY A 44 2.85 1.31 7.79
CA GLY A 44 3.89 1.82 8.69
C GLY A 44 4.72 0.69 9.29
N LEU A 45 4.07 -0.35 9.81
CA LEU A 45 4.74 -1.55 10.34
C LEU A 45 5.61 -2.23 9.27
N ALA A 46 5.05 -2.39 8.08
CA ALA A 46 5.73 -2.99 6.94
C ALA A 46 6.98 -2.22 6.51
N VAL A 47 6.89 -0.90 6.37
CA VAL A 47 7.97 -0.08 5.81
C VAL A 47 9.00 0.35 6.87
N VAL A 48 8.55 0.65 8.09
CA VAL A 48 9.41 1.22 9.14
C VAL A 48 9.99 0.13 10.03
N GLU A 49 9.16 -0.82 10.45
CA GLU A 49 9.60 -1.87 11.38
C GLU A 49 10.15 -3.10 10.65
N ALA A 50 9.73 -3.33 9.39
CA ALA A 50 10.12 -4.47 8.56
C ALA A 50 10.32 -5.76 9.40
N PRO A 51 9.29 -6.20 10.16
CA PRO A 51 9.47 -7.21 11.21
C PRO A 51 9.96 -8.57 10.67
N TRP A 52 9.84 -8.81 9.36
CA TRP A 52 10.40 -9.97 8.67
C TRP A 52 11.93 -9.94 8.55
N ASP A 53 12.58 -8.78 8.58
CA ASP A 53 14.05 -8.69 8.56
C ASP A 53 14.64 -9.17 9.89
N ALA A 54 13.93 -8.99 11.00
CA ALA A 54 14.33 -9.49 12.31
C ALA A 54 14.29 -11.02 12.42
N VAL A 55 13.43 -11.68 11.62
CA VAL A 55 13.34 -13.16 11.58
C VAL A 55 14.56 -13.78 10.90
N SER A 56 15.24 -13.05 10.00
CA SER A 56 16.46 -13.54 9.31
C SER A 56 17.69 -13.66 10.22
N VAL A 57 17.66 -13.06 11.42
CA VAL A 57 18.78 -13.06 12.39
C VAL A 57 18.76 -14.31 13.29
N PHE A 58 17.68 -15.08 13.30
CA PHE A 58 17.55 -16.29 14.12
C PHE A 58 17.78 -17.61 13.35
N ASP A 59 18.32 -17.53 12.13
CA ASP A 59 18.62 -18.69 11.26
C ASP A 59 20.14 -18.94 11.10
N GLU A 60 20.90 -18.85 12.21
CA GLU A 60 22.30 -19.33 12.34
C GLU A 60 22.49 -20.26 13.56
#